data_AF-A0A2E3KAB8-F1
#
_entry.id   AF-A0A2E3KAB8-F1
#
_cell.length_a   1.000
_cell.length_b   1.000
_cell.length_c   1.000
_cell.angle_alpha   90.00
_cell.angle_beta   90.00
_cell.angle_gamma   90.00
#
_symmetry.space_group_name_H-M   'P 1'
#
loop_
_entity.id
_entity.type
_entity.pdbx_description
1 polymer ?
#
loop_
_entity_poly.entity_id
_entity_poly.type
_entity_poly.pdbx_seq_one_letter_code
_entity_poly.pdbx_strand_id
1 'polypeptide(L)'
;MTKPYDDSNWREEYKGYVSNKMKLKLLEDGPHSLAQAWLLGAMHSDWKRIKGYDKLDPKPNEGQNQSSLKEFLQRHKDQGI
;
A
#
# COMPACT_ATOMS: atom_id res chain seq x y z
N MET A 1 -8.00 -8.89 -13.36
CA MET A 1 -6.59 -8.44 -13.20
C MET A 1 -5.85 -9.53 -12.44
N THR A 2 -4.83 -10.13 -13.05
CA THR A 2 -3.94 -11.08 -12.37
C THR A 2 -2.92 -10.28 -11.56
N LYS A 3 -2.81 -10.54 -10.25
CA LYS A 3 -1.74 -9.94 -9.44
C LYS A 3 -0.37 -10.43 -9.95
N PRO A 4 0.67 -9.59 -9.95
CA PRO A 4 2.01 -9.99 -10.40
C PRO A 4 2.75 -10.90 -9.40
N TYR A 5 2.25 -11.03 -8.17
CA TYR A 5 2.76 -11.92 -7.14
C TYR A 5 1.62 -12.43 -6.25
N ASP A 6 1.87 -13.54 -5.57
CA ASP A 6 0.98 -14.10 -4.56
C ASP A 6 1.35 -13.55 -3.17
N ASP A 7 0.40 -12.89 -2.53
CA ASP A 7 0.49 -12.35 -1.18
C ASP A 7 -0.36 -13.14 -0.17
N SER A 8 -1.03 -14.22 -0.56
CA SER A 8 -1.99 -14.93 0.30
C SER A 8 -1.43 -15.36 1.66
N ASN A 9 -0.14 -15.71 1.74
CA ASN A 9 0.53 -16.18 2.95
C ASN A 9 1.55 -15.20 3.56
N TRP A 10 1.52 -13.91 3.17
CA TRP A 10 2.52 -12.93 3.58
C TRP A 10 2.67 -12.80 5.10
N ARG A 11 1.58 -12.98 5.86
CA ARG A 11 1.58 -12.83 7.32
C ARG A 11 2.45 -13.87 8.01
N GLU A 12 2.33 -15.14 7.60
CA GLU A 12 3.15 -16.23 8.17
C GLU A 12 4.61 -16.07 7.81
N GLU A 13 4.90 -15.69 6.56
CA GLU A 13 6.28 -15.37 6.16
C GLU A 13 6.85 -14.20 6.99
N TYR A 14 6.04 -13.18 7.24
CA TYR A 14 6.49 -11.97 7.93
C TYR A 14 6.80 -12.21 9.42
N LYS A 15 6.20 -13.24 10.04
CA LYS A 15 6.50 -13.62 11.45
C LYS A 15 7.99 -13.88 11.67
N GLY A 16 8.68 -14.46 10.68
CA GLY A 16 10.13 -14.72 10.76
C GLY A 16 11.00 -13.47 10.85
N TYR A 17 10.46 -12.29 10.49
CA TYR A 17 11.17 -11.01 10.51
C TYR A 17 10.78 -10.13 11.72
N VAL A 18 9.86 -10.59 12.57
CA VAL A 18 9.30 -9.80 13.68
C VAL A 18 9.53 -10.50 15.01
N SER A 19 10.22 -9.82 15.93
CA SER A 19 10.44 -10.30 17.31
C SER A 19 9.43 -9.74 18.33
N ASN A 20 8.65 -8.72 17.94
CA ASN A 20 7.73 -8.05 18.85
C ASN A 20 6.44 -8.87 19.03
N LYS A 21 6.17 -9.30 20.28
CA LYS A 21 4.99 -10.11 20.64
C LYS A 21 3.65 -9.47 20.24
N MET A 22 3.54 -8.14 20.33
CA MET A 22 2.31 -7.42 19.98
C MET A 22 2.04 -7.46 18.47
N LYS A 23 3.10 -7.33 17.66
CA LYS A 23 3.02 -7.46 16.20
C LYS A 23 2.75 -8.91 15.77
N LEU A 24 3.34 -9.90 16.45
CA LEU A 24 3.07 -11.31 16.21
C LEU A 24 1.60 -11.65 16.45
N LYS A 25 1.05 -11.22 17.59
CA LYS A 25 -0.38 -11.35 17.89
C LYS A 25 -1.26 -10.66 16.84
N LEU A 26 -0.86 -9.47 16.37
CA LEU A 26 -1.59 -8.75 15.32
C LEU A 26 -1.59 -9.48 13.97
N LEU A 27 -0.52 -10.21 13.64
CA LEU A 27 -0.46 -11.04 12.41
C LEU A 27 -1.43 -12.23 12.48
N GLU A 28 -1.54 -12.84 13.66
CA GLU A 28 -2.36 -14.03 13.93
C GLU A 28 -3.84 -13.69 14.05
N ASP A 29 -4.18 -12.80 14.97
CA ASP A 29 -5.57 -12.48 15.32
C ASP A 29 -6.18 -11.44 14.37
N GLY A 30 -5.35 -10.60 13.74
CA GLY A 30 -5.79 -9.47 12.93
C GLY A 30 -6.11 -8.19 13.73
N PRO A 31 -6.44 -7.08 13.04
CA PRO A 31 -6.67 -5.79 13.67
C PRO A 31 -8.10 -5.63 14.17
N HIS A 32 -8.27 -5.16 15.40
CA HIS A 32 -9.57 -4.85 16.00
C HIS A 32 -9.84 -3.34 16.11
N SER A 33 -8.87 -2.50 15.73
CA SER A 33 -9.01 -1.05 15.70
C SER A 33 -8.39 -0.46 14.44
N LEU A 34 -8.78 0.76 14.09
CA LEU A 34 -8.22 1.47 12.94
C LEU A 34 -6.70 1.62 13.07
N ALA A 35 -6.20 2.01 14.25
CA ALA A 35 -4.75 2.13 14.48
C ALA A 35 -4.00 0.81 14.24
N GLN A 36 -4.59 -0.32 14.64
CA GLN A 36 -4.02 -1.64 14.36
C GLN A 36 -4.09 -2.00 12.88
N ALA A 37 -5.17 -1.63 12.17
CA ALA A 37 -5.29 -1.85 10.73
C ALA A 37 -4.22 -1.08 9.96
N TRP A 38 -3.92 0.16 10.36
CA TRP A 38 -2.82 0.96 9.80
C TRP A 38 -1.47 0.30 10.07
N LEU A 39 -1.24 -0.17 11.30
CA LEU A 39 -0.01 -0.87 11.65
C LEU A 39 0.17 -2.15 10.81
N LEU A 40 -0.88 -2.94 10.64
CA LEU A 40 -0.85 -4.14 9.81
C LEU A 40 -0.56 -3.80 8.33
N GLY A 41 -1.15 -2.72 7.81
CA GLY A 41 -0.84 -2.21 6.48
C GLY A 41 0.63 -1.82 6.32
N ALA A 42 1.21 -1.13 7.31
CA ALA A 42 2.63 -0.80 7.32
C ALA A 42 3.52 -2.06 7.33
N MET A 43 3.14 -3.07 8.11
CA MET A 43 3.83 -4.36 8.15
C MET A 43 3.78 -5.10 6.81
N HIS A 44 2.65 -5.04 6.10
CA HIS A 44 2.54 -5.61 4.76
C HIS A 44 3.48 -4.90 3.77
N SER A 45 3.54 -3.56 3.82
CA SER A 45 4.45 -2.77 2.99
C SER A 45 5.92 -3.10 3.27
N ASP A 46 6.28 -3.29 4.53
CA ASP A 46 7.62 -3.75 4.92
C ASP A 46 7.94 -5.15 4.36
N TRP A 47 6.99 -6.09 4.45
CA TRP A 47 7.15 -7.41 3.83
C TRP A 47 7.37 -7.30 2.32
N LYS A 48 6.58 -6.49 1.61
CA LYS A 48 6.76 -6.26 0.16
C LYS A 48 8.17 -5.76 -0.15
N ARG A 49 8.73 -4.86 0.67
CA ARG A 49 10.10 -4.35 0.53
C ARG A 49 11.15 -5.44 0.74
N ILE A 50 10.97 -6.31 1.73
CA ILE A 50 11.87 -7.46 1.97
C ILE A 50 11.85 -8.43 0.78
N LYS A 51 10.68 -8.67 0.20
CA LYS A 51 10.50 -9.57 -0.95
C LYS A 51 10.84 -8.92 -2.30
N GLY A 52 11.05 -7.60 -2.34
CA GLY A 52 11.30 -6.84 -3.57
C GLY A 52 10.06 -6.57 -4.42
N TYR A 53 8.86 -6.78 -3.87
CA TYR A 53 7.57 -6.55 -4.54
C TYR A 53 7.13 -5.08 -4.51
N ASP A 54 7.81 -4.23 -3.75
CA ASP A 54 7.65 -2.77 -3.78
C ASP A 54 7.82 -2.19 -5.20
N LYS A 55 8.63 -2.85 -6.04
CA LYS A 55 8.85 -2.48 -7.44
C LYS A 55 7.71 -2.88 -8.37
N LEU A 56 6.81 -3.74 -7.91
CA LEU A 56 5.64 -4.22 -8.64
C LEU A 56 4.38 -3.42 -8.27
N ASP A 57 4.50 -2.45 -7.35
CA ASP A 57 3.41 -1.52 -7.08
C ASP A 57 3.01 -0.82 -8.38
N PRO A 58 1.70 -0.62 -8.61
CA PRO A 58 1.21 -0.08 -9.85
C PRO A 58 1.93 1.24 -10.15
N LYS A 59 2.45 1.33 -11.38
CA LYS A 59 3.07 2.56 -11.85
C LYS A 59 2.06 3.71 -11.71
N PRO A 60 2.53 4.94 -11.47
CA PRO A 60 1.69 6.12 -11.53
C PRO A 60 0.83 6.08 -12.80
N ASN A 61 -0.42 6.50 -12.67
CA ASN A 61 -1.36 6.53 -13.78
C ASN A 61 -0.97 7.63 -14.77
N GLU A 62 0.01 7.34 -15.61
CA GLU A 62 0.44 8.19 -16.70
C GLU A 62 -0.50 7.95 -17.89
N GLY A 63 -1.45 8.86 -18.11
CA GLY A 63 -2.22 8.92 -19.36
C GLY A 63 -3.75 8.79 -19.29
N GLN A 64 -4.38 8.54 -18.14
CA GLN A 64 -5.85 8.48 -18.05
C GLN A 64 -6.58 9.85 -18.08
N ASN A 65 -6.06 10.87 -18.78
CA ASN A 65 -6.63 12.23 -18.79
C ASN A 65 -6.89 12.82 -17.39
N GLN A 66 -6.25 12.27 -16.36
CA GLN A 66 -6.26 12.82 -15.01
C GLN A 66 -5.23 13.94 -14.94
N SER A 67 -5.63 15.06 -14.35
CA SER A 67 -4.73 16.16 -14.02
C SER A 67 -4.90 16.48 -12.55
N SER A 68 -3.84 16.95 -11.91
CA SER A 68 -3.98 17.57 -10.59
C SER A 68 -4.95 18.75 -10.65
N LEU A 69 -5.56 19.12 -9.52
CA LEU A 69 -6.42 20.31 -9.43
C LEU A 69 -5.67 21.57 -9.89
N LYS A 70 -4.38 21.67 -9.57
CA LYS A 70 -3.52 22.78 -10.01
C LYS A 70 -3.41 22.86 -11.53
N GLU A 71 -3.11 21.74 -12.19
CA GLU A 71 -3.00 21.68 -13.65
C GLU A 71 -4.33 21.94 -14.34
N PHE A 72 -5.43 21.46 -13.76
CA PHE A 72 -6.78 21.73 -14.24
C PHE A 72 -7.08 23.24 -14.21
N LEU A 73 -6.92 23.90 -13.05
CA LEU A 73 -7.15 25.34 -12.91
C LEU A 73 -6.23 26.16 -13.83
N GLN A 74 -4.97 25.74 -14.00
CA GLN A 74 -4.05 26.43 -14.91
C GLN A 74 -4.48 26.32 -16.39
N ARG A 75 -5.06 25.19 -16.82
CA ARG A 75 -5.59 25.02 -18.18
C ARG A 75 -6.85 25.84 -18.43
N HIS A 76 -7.68 26.07 -17.40
CA HIS A 76 -8.96 26.75 -17.51
C HIS A 76 -8.93 28.23 -17.08
N LYS A 77 -7.76 28.76 -16.72
CA LYS A 77 -7.56 30.13 -16.23
C LYS A 77 -8.18 31.22 -17.13
N ASP A 78 -8.11 31.04 -18.45
CA ASP A 78 -8.63 32.01 -19.42
C ASP A 78 -10.12 31.78 -19.77
N GLN A 79 -10.74 30.72 -19.23
CA GLN A 79 -12.14 30.37 -19.45
C GLN A 79 -13.08 30.89 -18.35
N GLY A 80 -12.58 31.71 -17.42
CA GLY A 80 -13.38 32.34 -16.36
C GLY A 80 -13.74 31.42 -15.19
N ILE A 81 -13.01 30.31 -15.04
CA ILE A 81 -13.04 29.39 -13.89
C ILE A 81 -11.67 29.34 -13.22
#